data_AF-A0A5J5QHK9-F1
#
_entry.id   AF-A0A5J5QHK9-F1
#
_cell.length_a   1.000
_cell.length_b   1.000
_cell.length_c   1.000
_cell.angle_alpha   90.00
_cell.angle_beta   90.00
_cell.angle_gamma   90.00
#
_symmetry.space_group_name_H-M   'P 1'
#
loop_
_entity.id
_entity.type
_entity.pdbx_description
1 polymer ?
#
loop_
_entity_poly.entity_id
_entity_poly.type
_entity_poly.pdbx_seq_one_letter_code
_entity_poly.pdbx_strand_id
1 'polypeptide(L)'
;MSGAEKQTKRELFDALRQELECSFSTMSFMFAHGDNFAAKRMRKLTQRRVVDYTSIVVRYMQGLPELLGIRTNIGLKRMGELDPKAFHDTCKSRFPPDEAEIQATTLYSSW
;
A
#
# COMPACT_ATOMS: atom_id res chain seq x y z
N MET A 1 -0.45 -18.23 26.15
CA MET A 1 0.52 -17.16 25.81
C MET A 1 0.09 -16.27 24.61
N SER A 2 -0.88 -16.67 23.77
CA SER A 2 -1.31 -15.89 22.58
C SER A 2 -2.19 -14.65 22.86
N GLY A 3 -2.86 -14.58 24.03
CA GLY A 3 -3.78 -13.49 24.36
C GLY A 3 -3.09 -12.15 24.64
N ALA A 4 -1.94 -12.18 25.32
CA ALA A 4 -1.18 -10.97 25.66
C ALA A 4 -0.60 -10.29 24.41
N GLU A 5 -0.07 -11.06 23.46
CA GLU A 5 0.52 -10.52 22.23
C GLU A 5 -0.53 -9.83 21.32
N LYS A 6 -1.75 -10.37 21.26
CA LYS A 6 -2.87 -9.74 20.53
C LYS A 6 -3.30 -8.43 21.18
N GLN A 7 -3.23 -8.36 22.51
CA GLN A 7 -3.60 -7.17 23.27
C GLN A 7 -2.57 -6.06 23.07
N THR A 8 -1.28 -6.39 23.16
CA THR A 8 -0.20 -5.43 22.90
C THR A 8 -0.22 -4.90 21.47
N LYS A 9 -0.54 -5.74 20.47
CA LYS A 9 -0.67 -5.29 19.07
C LYS A 9 -1.82 -4.29 18.89
N ARG A 10 -2.95 -4.50 19.57
CA ARG A 10 -4.07 -3.53 19.55
C ARG A 10 -3.68 -2.22 20.22
N GLU A 11 -3.06 -2.29 21.39
CA GLU A 11 -2.59 -1.11 22.12
C GLU A 11 -1.58 -0.30 21.32
N LEU A 12 -0.65 -0.97 20.63
CA LEU A 12 0.30 -0.32 19.72
C LEU A 12 -0.40 0.33 18.52
N PHE A 13 -1.41 -0.34 17.95
CA PHE A 13 -2.18 0.20 16.83
C PHE A 13 -3.01 1.43 17.25
N ASP A 14 -3.64 1.36 18.41
CA ASP A 14 -4.41 2.47 18.99
C ASP A 14 -3.49 3.65 19.36
N ALA A 15 -2.30 3.37 19.91
CA ALA A 15 -1.30 4.39 20.19
C ALA A 15 -0.80 5.09 18.91
N LEU A 16 -0.51 4.32 17.85
CA LEU A 16 -0.12 4.88 16.55
C LEU A 16 -1.25 5.71 15.92
N ARG A 17 -2.49 5.26 16.05
CA ARG A 17 -3.67 6.00 15.59
C ARG A 17 -3.80 7.32 16.34
N GLN A 18 -3.65 7.31 17.66
CA GLN A 18 -3.72 8.50 18.49
C GLN A 18 -2.59 9.48 18.19
N GLU A 19 -1.37 9.00 17.91
CA GLU A 19 -0.25 9.85 17.50
C GLU A 19 -0.53 10.56 16.16
N LEU A 20 -1.12 9.85 15.20
CA LEU A 20 -1.55 10.39 13.91
C LEU A 20 -2.66 11.45 14.07
N GLU A 21 -3.68 11.16 14.87
CA GLU A 21 -4.78 12.09 15.14
C GLU A 21 -4.29 13.36 15.89
N CYS A 22 -3.39 13.20 16.86
CA CYS A 22 -2.77 14.31 17.59
C CYS A 22 -1.94 15.21 16.65
N SER A 23 -1.15 14.60 15.75
CA SER A 23 -0.38 15.31 14.74
C SER A 23 -1.28 16.09 13.76
N PHE A 24 -2.39 15.48 13.32
CA PHE A 24 -3.35 16.11 12.43
C PHE A 24 -4.12 17.28 13.08
N SER A 25 -4.53 17.10 14.34
CA SER A 25 -5.16 18.16 15.14
C SER A 25 -4.22 19.35 15.34
N THR A 26 -2.96 19.08 15.67
CA THR A 26 -1.92 20.11 15.80
C THR A 26 -1.69 20.85 14.47
N MET A 27 -1.65 20.13 13.35
CA MET A 27 -1.52 20.72 12.01
C MET A 27 -2.70 21.65 11.67
N SER A 28 -3.92 21.23 12.01
CA SER A 28 -5.15 22.03 11.81
C SER A 28 -5.13 23.30 12.67
N PHE A 29 -4.72 23.19 13.93
CA PHE A 29 -4.57 24.33 14.84
C PHE A 29 -3.54 25.36 14.34
N MET A 30 -2.36 24.92 13.89
CA MET A 30 -1.32 25.82 13.36
C MET A 30 -1.72 26.49 12.04
N PHE A 31 -2.52 25.83 11.19
CA PHE A 31 -3.08 26.44 9.99
C PHE A 31 -4.13 27.49 10.31
N ALA A 32 -4.97 27.26 11.33
CA ALA A 32 -6.00 28.19 11.77
C ALA A 32 -5.41 29.45 12.44
N HIS A 33 -4.29 29.32 13.16
CA HIS A 33 -3.70 30.43 13.92
C HIS A 33 -2.64 31.25 13.15
N GLY A 34 -2.33 30.91 11.89
CA GLY A 34 -1.43 31.70 11.04
C GLY A 34 0.07 31.53 11.30
N ASP A 35 0.47 30.49 12.04
CA ASP A 35 1.87 30.22 12.38
C ASP A 35 2.64 29.59 11.21
N ASN A 36 2.93 30.41 10.21
CA ASN A 36 3.56 30.02 8.95
C ASN A 36 4.92 29.33 9.12
N PHE A 37 5.70 29.69 10.16
CA PHE A 37 6.99 29.07 10.44
C PHE A 37 6.83 27.65 11.00
N ALA A 38 5.94 27.48 11.97
CA ALA A 38 5.63 26.17 12.57
C ALA A 38 5.01 25.24 11.51
N ALA A 39 4.07 25.74 10.70
CA ALA A 39 3.50 24.99 9.58
C ALA A 39 4.56 24.59 8.53
N LYS A 40 5.51 25.47 8.19
CA LYS A 40 6.62 25.13 7.25
C LYS A 40 7.56 24.07 7.83
N ARG A 41 7.91 24.15 9.12
CA ARG A 41 8.73 23.13 9.81
C ARG A 41 8.03 21.77 9.79
N MET A 42 6.74 21.74 10.07
CA MET A 42 5.94 20.51 10.08
C MET A 42 5.78 19.90 8.68
N ARG A 43 5.50 20.71 7.66
CA ARG A 43 5.46 20.21 6.26
C ARG A 43 6.78 19.55 5.86
N LYS A 44 7.94 20.14 6.23
CA LYS A 44 9.26 19.55 5.97
C LYS A 44 9.46 18.22 6.70
N LEU A 45 8.99 18.10 7.93
CA LEU A 45 9.09 16.85 8.70
C LEU A 45 8.22 15.75 8.08
N THR A 46 6.97 16.05 7.74
CA THR A 46 6.05 15.11 7.09
C THR A 46 6.56 14.70 5.72
N GLN A 47 7.06 15.65 4.91
CA GLN A 47 7.67 15.33 3.61
C GLN A 47 8.89 14.41 3.76
N ARG A 48 9.78 14.66 4.75
CA ARG A 48 10.90 13.77 5.04
C ARG A 48 10.43 12.36 5.40
N ARG A 49 9.46 12.23 6.31
CA ARG A 49 8.90 10.91 6.70
C ARG A 49 8.30 10.15 5.51
N VAL A 50 7.56 10.85 4.63
CA VAL A 50 7.01 10.26 3.40
C VAL A 50 8.14 9.79 2.47
N VAL A 51 9.15 10.65 2.25
CA VAL A 51 10.31 10.31 1.42
C VAL A 51 11.08 9.11 1.99
N ASP A 52 11.27 9.05 3.31
CA ASP A 52 11.95 7.95 3.99
C ASP A 52 11.19 6.64 3.77
N TYR A 53 9.88 6.62 3.97
CA TYR A 53 9.04 5.45 3.70
C TYR A 53 9.12 5.02 2.24
N THR A 54 8.94 5.95 1.30
CA THR A 54 9.03 5.66 -0.14
C THR A 54 10.43 5.12 -0.51
N SER A 55 11.50 5.67 0.08
CA SER A 55 12.86 5.22 -0.18
C SER A 55 13.12 3.80 0.32
N ILE A 56 12.55 3.42 1.47
CA ILE A 56 12.67 2.07 2.04
C ILE A 56 11.96 1.07 1.12
N VAL A 57 10.75 1.38 0.67
CA VAL A 57 9.98 0.50 -0.24
C VAL A 57 10.72 0.32 -1.57
N VAL A 58 11.22 1.41 -2.17
CA VAL A 58 11.95 1.33 -3.45
C VAL A 58 13.23 0.51 -3.32
N ARG A 59 14.02 0.72 -2.26
CA ARG A 59 15.23 -0.08 -1.99
C ARG A 59 14.91 -1.55 -1.80
N TYR A 60 13.83 -1.86 -1.08
CA TYR A 60 13.40 -3.25 -0.88
C TYR A 60 13.02 -3.91 -2.21
N MET A 61 12.22 -3.24 -3.05
CA MET A 61 11.81 -3.76 -4.35
C MET A 61 12.98 -3.93 -5.33
N GLN A 62 13.99 -3.06 -5.24
CA GLN A 62 15.20 -3.13 -6.07
C GLN A 62 16.22 -4.17 -5.57
N GLY A 63 16.36 -4.32 -4.25
CA GLY A 63 17.29 -5.29 -3.63
C GLY A 63 16.72 -6.70 -3.48
N LEU A 64 15.39 -6.86 -3.59
CA LEU A 64 14.72 -8.17 -3.60
C LEU A 64 15.28 -9.10 -4.68
N PRO A 65 15.40 -8.68 -5.96
CA PRO A 65 16.05 -9.47 -7.00
C PRO A 65 17.50 -9.87 -6.69
N GLU A 66 18.28 -9.00 -6.05
CA GLU A 66 19.68 -9.25 -5.69
C GLU A 66 19.79 -10.26 -4.53
N LEU A 67 18.89 -10.15 -3.54
CA LEU A 67 18.84 -11.05 -2.38
C LEU A 67 18.28 -12.44 -2.74
N LEU A 68 17.25 -12.49 -3.59
CA LEU A 68 16.60 -13.73 -4.03
C LEU A 68 17.37 -14.42 -5.18
N GLY A 69 18.09 -13.67 -6.01
CA GLY A 69 18.85 -14.20 -7.14
C GLY A 69 20.05 -15.08 -6.74
N ILE A 70 20.56 -14.97 -5.51
CA ILE A 70 21.74 -15.71 -5.05
C ILE A 70 21.39 -17.06 -4.37
N ARG A 71 20.16 -17.24 -3.84
CA ARG A 71 19.82 -18.44 -3.04
C ARG A 71 18.52 -19.15 -3.42
N THR A 72 17.63 -18.53 -4.19
CA THR A 72 16.35 -19.14 -4.51
C THR A 72 16.23 -19.29 -6.02
N ASN A 73 16.17 -20.54 -6.50
CA ASN A 73 15.80 -20.89 -7.89
C ASN A 73 14.32 -20.52 -8.21
N ILE A 74 13.66 -19.73 -7.36
CA ILE A 74 12.38 -19.11 -7.64
C ILE A 74 12.70 -17.97 -8.61
N GLY A 75 12.63 -18.26 -9.91
CA GLY A 75 12.67 -17.22 -10.92
C GLY A 75 11.51 -16.26 -10.67
N LEU A 76 11.79 -15.01 -10.29
CA LEU A 76 10.82 -13.91 -10.34
C LEU A 76 10.53 -13.64 -11.82
N LYS A 77 9.70 -14.50 -12.42
CA LYS A 77 9.28 -14.37 -13.81
C LYS A 77 8.27 -13.23 -13.86
N ARG A 78 8.57 -12.20 -14.63
CA ARG A 78 7.55 -11.23 -15.05
C ARG A 78 6.50 -12.04 -15.81
N MET A 79 5.31 -12.18 -15.24
CA MET A 79 4.15 -12.62 -16.02
C MET A 79 4.08 -11.70 -17.23
N GLY A 80 4.06 -12.27 -18.44
CA GLY A 80 3.97 -11.50 -19.67
C GLY A 80 2.69 -10.65 -19.68
N GLU A 81 2.58 -9.75 -20.66
CA GLU A 81 1.35 -8.98 -20.87
C GLU A 81 0.16 -9.94 -20.96
N LEU A 82 -0.78 -9.75 -20.05
CA LEU A 82 -1.95 -10.58 -19.92
C LEU A 82 -2.96 -10.18 -21.01
N ASP A 83 -3.32 -11.08 -21.92
CA ASP A 83 -4.29 -10.76 -22.99
C ASP A 83 -5.71 -10.59 -22.39
N PRO A 84 -6.28 -9.37 -22.40
CA PRO A 84 -7.61 -9.13 -21.85
C PRO A 84 -8.70 -9.92 -22.59
N LYS A 85 -8.48 -10.21 -23.88
CA LYS A 85 -9.46 -10.89 -24.72
C LYS A 85 -9.72 -12.32 -24.28
N ALA A 86 -8.70 -13.02 -23.77
CA ALA A 86 -8.83 -14.36 -23.24
C ALA A 86 -9.82 -14.43 -22.05
N PHE A 87 -9.83 -13.41 -21.19
CA PHE A 87 -10.74 -13.31 -20.05
C PHE A 87 -12.17 -13.03 -20.51
N HIS A 88 -12.34 -12.10 -21.44
CA HIS A 88 -13.65 -11.79 -21.99
C HIS A 88 -14.28 -12.98 -22.73
N ASP A 89 -13.51 -13.70 -23.54
CA ASP A 89 -14.02 -14.86 -24.31
C ASP A 89 -14.38 -16.02 -23.38
N THR A 90 -13.59 -16.22 -22.31
CA THR A 90 -13.89 -17.25 -21.29
C THR A 90 -15.14 -16.87 -20.48
N CYS A 91 -15.31 -15.61 -20.09
CA CYS A 91 -16.48 -15.17 -19.34
C CYS A 91 -17.75 -15.17 -20.19
N LYS A 92 -17.68 -14.82 -21.47
CA LYS A 92 -18.82 -14.89 -22.41
C LYS A 92 -19.36 -16.31 -22.60
N SER A 93 -18.51 -17.33 -22.49
CA SER A 93 -18.94 -18.73 -22.60
C SER A 93 -19.51 -19.30 -21.30
N ARG A 94 -19.28 -18.63 -20.16
CA ARG A 94 -19.57 -19.18 -18.82
C ARG A 94 -20.65 -18.42 -18.06
N PHE A 95 -20.85 -17.14 -18.36
CA PHE A 95 -21.80 -16.26 -17.68
C PHE A 95 -22.81 -15.66 -18.67
N PRO A 96 -24.02 -15.31 -18.20
CA PRO A 96 -24.96 -14.53 -19.01
C PRO A 96 -24.31 -13.20 -19.42
N PRO A 97 -24.71 -12.64 -20.57
CA PRO A 97 -24.05 -11.47 -21.15
C PRO A 97 -24.04 -10.23 -20.24
N ASP A 98 -25.00 -10.10 -19.31
CA ASP A 98 -25.00 -8.97 -18.35
C ASP A 98 -23.89 -9.09 -17.28
N GLU A 99 -23.54 -10.31 -16.88
CA GLU A 99 -22.53 -10.57 -15.83
C GLU A 99 -21.14 -10.84 -16.42
N ALA A 100 -21.06 -11.30 -17.68
CA ALA A 100 -19.83 -11.74 -18.32
C ALA A 100 -18.75 -10.64 -18.40
N GLU A 101 -19.14 -9.39 -18.64
CA GLU A 101 -18.20 -8.26 -18.72
C GLU A 101 -17.64 -7.89 -17.35
N ILE A 102 -18.49 -7.91 -16.32
CA ILE A 102 -18.12 -7.61 -14.94
C ILE A 102 -17.17 -8.70 -14.42
N GLN A 103 -17.46 -9.97 -14.69
CA GLN A 103 -16.61 -11.10 -14.30
C GLN A 103 -15.26 -11.07 -15.02
N ALA A 104 -15.22 -10.76 -16.32
CA ALA A 104 -13.97 -10.67 -17.07
C ALA A 104 -13.05 -9.57 -16.51
N THR A 105 -13.62 -8.38 -16.25
CA THR A 105 -12.88 -7.23 -15.70
C THR A 105 -12.38 -7.51 -14.28
N THR A 106 -13.20 -8.18 -13.47
CA THR A 106 -12.83 -8.59 -12.10
C THR A 106 -11.68 -9.59 -12.12
N LEU A 107 -11.77 -10.62 -12.98
CA LEU A 107 -10.71 -11.62 -13.12
C LEU A 107 -9.41 -11.01 -13.64
N TYR A 108 -9.48 -10.14 -14.65
CA TYR A 108 -8.32 -9.43 -15.20
C TYR A 108 -7.64 -8.55 -14.15
N SER A 109 -8.42 -7.88 -13.28
CA SER A 109 -7.87 -7.02 -12.21
C SER A 109 -7.30 -7.81 -11.02
N SER A 110 -7.67 -9.09 -10.88
CA SER A 110 -7.21 -9.97 -9.80
C SER A 110 -5.89 -10.71 -10.10
N TRP A 111 -5.38 -10.58 -11.33
CA TRP A 111 -4.10 -11.11 -11.78
C TRP A 111 -2.95 -10.12 -11.52
#